data_AF-A0A427YME5-F1
#
_entry.id   AF-A0A427YME5-F1
#
_cell.length_a   1.000
_cell.length_b   1.000
_cell.length_c   1.000
_cell.angle_alpha   90.00
_cell.angle_beta   90.00
_cell.angle_gamma   90.00
#
_symmetry.space_group_name_H-M   'P 1'
#
loop_
_entity.id
_entity.type
_entity.pdbx_description
1 polymer ?
#
loop_
_entity_poly.entity_id
_entity_poly.type
_entity_poly.pdbx_seq_one_letter_code
_entity_poly.pdbx_strand_id
1 'polypeptide(L)'
;MSFMLRRTLASLAGPSSTASTSIPSIASTLPQAVRRRRLENPPHPASSPSPLSDPSLRTPTGKTPKRLPPQLEAEFQALRAQGQFKGDETSGRRAFLNGQVSWRNRVRGVKASKTKHLREASASGLASEVETPEELVEAEAEAELEDGEVVVTDGEVIGQRIYLPNIQIRLMRNHTPPGDAYDPNVATFRIPQSMTKTDLRGYLSAVYDLPVTFIRTDNYIAPLARQPGGGQVRRKAGSVKTYKRAVVGLSEPFHYPDDIDELYAQGRAMGLGDALGKQREEWLEDNFMVERMKTYRKSALMKFYKGYRWRSKTHDNEGNIMREIMRKRGEKEEALREAAESLSKRV
;
A
#
# COMPACT_ATOMS: atom_id res chain seq x y z
N MET A 1 6.07 47.26 -5.57
CA MET A 1 5.08 47.07 -6.65
C MET A 1 4.36 45.76 -6.40
N SER A 2 3.19 45.85 -5.77
CA SER A 2 2.44 44.70 -5.24
C SER A 2 1.26 44.40 -6.16
N PHE A 3 1.22 43.22 -6.76
CA PHE A 3 0.09 42.77 -7.57
C PHE A 3 -0.91 42.02 -6.70
N MET A 4 -2.00 42.71 -6.33
CA MET A 4 -3.20 42.08 -5.77
C MET A 4 -4.11 41.59 -6.90
N LEU A 5 -4.33 40.28 -6.99
CA LEU A 5 -5.37 39.68 -7.83
C LEU A 5 -6.60 39.40 -6.97
N ARG A 6 -7.65 40.22 -7.14
CA ARG A 6 -9.00 39.98 -6.63
C ARG A 6 -9.70 38.97 -7.54
N ARG A 7 -10.07 37.80 -7.02
CA ARG A 7 -11.02 36.88 -7.67
C ARG A 7 -12.44 37.25 -7.25
N THR A 8 -13.25 37.65 -8.23
CA THR A 8 -14.69 37.83 -8.09
C THR A 8 -15.39 36.47 -8.19
N LEU A 9 -16.29 36.19 -7.25
CA LEU A 9 -17.21 35.07 -7.27
C LEU A 9 -18.43 35.46 -8.12
N ALA A 10 -18.69 34.72 -9.20
CA ALA A 10 -19.93 34.82 -9.95
C ALA A 10 -20.80 33.60 -9.62
N SER A 11 -21.90 33.85 -8.91
CA SER A 11 -23.02 32.94 -8.77
C SER A 11 -23.87 32.99 -10.05
N LEU A 12 -23.92 31.90 -10.81
CA LEU A 12 -24.97 31.69 -11.80
C LEU A 12 -25.83 30.50 -11.38
N ALA A 13 -27.11 30.79 -11.19
CA ALA A 13 -28.19 29.85 -10.99
C ALA A 13 -28.74 29.35 -12.34
N GLY A 14 -29.23 28.10 -12.32
CA GLY A 14 -30.17 27.54 -13.29
C GLY A 14 -29.74 26.20 -13.90
N PRO A 15 -30.66 25.39 -14.46
CA PRO A 15 -32.06 25.17 -14.10
C PRO A 15 -32.35 23.70 -13.76
N SER A 16 -33.46 23.50 -13.04
CA SER A 16 -34.07 22.20 -12.75
C SER A 16 -34.55 21.50 -14.03
N SER A 17 -34.00 20.33 -14.34
CA SER A 17 -34.61 19.37 -15.25
C SER A 17 -34.83 18.03 -14.52
N THR A 18 -36.11 17.67 -14.43
CA THR A 18 -36.61 16.41 -13.94
C THR A 18 -36.31 15.31 -14.96
N ALA A 19 -35.18 14.64 -14.81
CA ALA A 19 -34.90 13.39 -15.51
C ALA A 19 -35.21 12.22 -14.57
N SER A 20 -36.24 11.45 -14.93
CA SER A 20 -36.57 10.16 -14.33
C SER A 20 -35.36 9.23 -14.42
N THR A 21 -34.69 9.07 -13.29
CA THR A 21 -33.54 8.15 -13.18
C THR A 21 -34.11 6.75 -13.07
N SER A 22 -34.14 6.03 -14.19
CA SER A 22 -34.25 4.57 -14.14
C SER A 22 -33.07 4.06 -13.33
N ILE A 23 -33.38 3.35 -12.24
CA ILE A 23 -32.39 2.77 -11.34
C ILE A 23 -31.45 1.92 -12.19
N PRO A 24 -30.13 2.23 -12.26
CA PRO A 24 -29.20 1.41 -13.00
C PRO A 24 -29.16 0.04 -12.32
N SER A 25 -29.52 -1.01 -13.07
CA SER A 25 -29.40 -2.38 -12.59
C SER A 25 -27.97 -2.61 -12.06
N ILE A 26 -27.88 -3.30 -10.93
CA ILE A 26 -26.67 -3.56 -10.12
C ILE A 26 -25.61 -4.41 -10.90
N ALA A 27 -25.79 -4.62 -12.21
CA ALA A 27 -25.16 -5.70 -12.96
C ALA A 27 -23.90 -5.33 -13.76
N SER A 28 -23.18 -4.24 -13.45
CA SER A 28 -21.95 -3.92 -14.21
C SER A 28 -20.84 -3.33 -13.34
N THR A 29 -19.93 -4.21 -12.93
CA THR A 29 -18.69 -3.90 -12.18
C THR A 29 -17.60 -3.23 -13.04
N LEU A 30 -17.93 -2.78 -14.26
CA LEU A 30 -16.95 -2.18 -15.17
C LEU A 30 -16.70 -0.70 -14.82
N PRO A 31 -15.43 -0.27 -14.70
CA PRO A 31 -15.09 1.15 -14.53
C PRO A 31 -15.70 2.03 -15.64
N GLN A 32 -16.12 3.24 -15.29
CA GLN A 32 -16.83 4.17 -16.18
C GLN A 32 -16.05 4.48 -17.48
N ALA A 33 -14.73 4.56 -17.40
CA ALA A 33 -13.86 4.74 -18.58
C ALA A 33 -13.93 3.55 -19.55
N VAL A 34 -14.03 2.33 -19.04
CA VAL A 34 -14.18 1.11 -19.87
C VAL A 34 -15.56 1.07 -20.52
N ARG A 35 -16.60 1.52 -19.81
CA ARG A 35 -17.95 1.64 -20.38
C ARG A 35 -17.98 2.64 -21.55
N ARG A 36 -17.43 3.85 -21.37
CA ARG A 36 -17.33 4.85 -22.45
C ARG A 36 -16.60 4.30 -23.67
N ARG A 37 -15.43 3.69 -23.47
CA ARG A 37 -14.65 3.09 -24.58
C ARG A 37 -15.41 2.00 -25.33
N ARG A 38 -16.23 1.18 -24.64
CA ARG A 38 -17.07 0.15 -25.27
C ARG A 38 -18.27 0.72 -26.01
N LEU A 39 -18.77 1.90 -25.62
CA LEU A 39 -19.81 2.61 -26.38
C LEU A 39 -19.23 3.27 -27.63
N GLU A 40 -18.04 3.86 -27.52
CA GLU A 40 -17.34 4.51 -28.64
C GLU A 40 -16.81 3.50 -29.67
N ASN A 41 -16.36 2.33 -29.20
CA ASN A 41 -15.86 1.24 -30.04
C ASN A 41 -16.52 -0.07 -29.60
N PRO A 42 -17.77 -0.34 -30.02
CA PRO A 42 -18.41 -1.61 -29.70
C PRO A 42 -17.56 -2.76 -30.28
N PRO A 43 -17.33 -3.83 -29.50
CA PRO A 43 -16.66 -5.01 -30.05
C PRO A 43 -17.45 -5.51 -31.26
N HIS A 44 -16.74 -5.98 -32.28
CA HIS A 44 -17.35 -6.59 -33.46
C HIS A 44 -18.38 -7.65 -33.03
N PRO A 45 -19.55 -7.79 -33.67
CA PRO A 45 -20.60 -8.75 -33.25
C PRO A 45 -20.12 -10.21 -33.19
N ALA A 46 -19.05 -10.56 -33.92
CA ALA A 46 -18.40 -11.87 -33.84
C ALA A 46 -17.42 -12.03 -32.65
N SER A 47 -17.01 -10.94 -32.02
CA SER A 47 -16.11 -10.91 -30.87
C SER A 47 -16.92 -11.07 -29.57
N SER A 48 -16.95 -12.29 -29.03
CA SER A 48 -17.53 -12.50 -27.70
C SER A 48 -16.62 -11.86 -26.63
N PRO A 49 -17.18 -11.26 -25.57
CA PRO A 49 -16.40 -10.62 -24.51
C PRO A 49 -15.50 -11.59 -23.74
N SER A 50 -15.78 -12.89 -23.80
CA SER A 50 -14.91 -13.97 -23.32
C SER A 50 -15.44 -15.33 -23.83
N PRO A 51 -14.57 -16.22 -24.33
CA PRO A 51 -14.97 -17.55 -24.81
C PRO A 51 -15.55 -18.44 -23.69
N LEU A 52 -15.24 -18.15 -22.43
CA LEU A 52 -15.73 -18.90 -21.27
C LEU A 52 -17.19 -18.60 -20.89
N SER A 53 -17.68 -17.42 -21.31
CA SER A 53 -19.01 -16.89 -20.98
C SER A 53 -20.01 -16.99 -22.12
N ASP A 54 -19.58 -17.37 -23.33
CA ASP A 54 -20.47 -17.46 -24.48
C ASP A 54 -21.23 -18.81 -24.46
N PRO A 55 -22.58 -18.81 -24.31
CA PRO A 55 -23.36 -20.04 -24.32
C PRO A 55 -23.27 -20.76 -25.66
N SER A 56 -23.05 -20.05 -26.77
CA SER A 56 -22.96 -20.66 -28.11
C SER A 56 -21.72 -21.54 -28.28
N LEU A 57 -20.66 -21.30 -27.52
CA LEU A 57 -19.46 -22.16 -27.52
C LEU A 57 -19.66 -23.47 -26.73
N ARG A 58 -20.71 -23.55 -25.91
CA ARG A 58 -21.04 -24.75 -25.10
C ARG A 58 -21.95 -25.73 -25.83
N THR A 59 -22.65 -25.27 -26.86
CA THR A 59 -23.57 -26.07 -27.66
C THR A 59 -23.22 -25.87 -29.13
N PRO A 60 -22.34 -26.69 -29.71
CA PRO A 60 -22.08 -26.65 -31.15
C PRO A 60 -23.25 -27.31 -31.88
N THR A 61 -24.46 -26.75 -31.75
CA THR A 61 -25.49 -26.94 -32.77
C THR A 61 -24.93 -26.32 -34.03
N GLY A 62 -24.83 -27.07 -35.13
CA GLY A 62 -24.17 -26.68 -36.39
C GLY A 62 -24.66 -25.38 -37.06
N LYS A 63 -25.58 -24.65 -36.43
CA LYS A 63 -26.09 -23.34 -36.82
C LYS A 63 -25.24 -22.15 -36.35
N THR A 64 -24.32 -22.33 -35.39
CA THR A 64 -23.47 -21.21 -34.91
C THR A 64 -22.03 -21.33 -35.41
N PRO A 65 -21.49 -20.34 -36.15
CA PRO A 65 -20.13 -20.39 -36.71
C PRO A 65 -19.01 -20.14 -35.69
N LYS A 66 -19.33 -19.97 -34.40
CA LYS A 66 -18.37 -19.60 -33.37
C LYS A 66 -17.53 -20.82 -32.95
N ARG A 67 -16.23 -20.73 -33.18
CA ARG A 67 -15.22 -21.72 -32.77
C ARG A 67 -14.45 -21.23 -31.55
N LEU A 68 -13.86 -22.15 -30.79
CA LEU A 68 -12.92 -21.77 -29.74
C LEU A 68 -11.71 -21.03 -30.37
N PRO A 69 -11.08 -20.09 -29.65
CA PRO A 69 -9.79 -19.55 -30.04
C PRO A 69 -8.79 -20.69 -30.32
N PRO A 70 -7.89 -20.55 -31.30
CA PRO A 70 -7.04 -21.65 -31.77
C PRO A 70 -6.17 -22.26 -30.65
N GLN A 71 -5.73 -21.45 -29.68
CA GLN A 71 -4.99 -21.92 -28.52
C GLN A 71 -5.83 -22.81 -27.59
N LEU A 72 -7.08 -22.40 -27.30
CA LEU A 72 -7.99 -23.19 -26.46
C LEU A 72 -8.47 -24.44 -27.19
N GLU A 73 -8.63 -24.39 -28.51
CA GLU A 73 -8.95 -25.56 -29.31
C GLU A 73 -7.79 -26.57 -29.28
N ALA A 74 -6.55 -26.11 -29.46
CA ALA A 74 -5.37 -26.98 -29.36
C ALA A 74 -5.23 -27.63 -27.99
N GLU A 75 -5.48 -26.88 -26.91
CA GLU A 75 -5.48 -27.39 -25.53
C GLU A 75 -6.58 -28.44 -25.33
N PHE A 76 -7.81 -28.16 -25.80
CA PHE A 76 -8.91 -29.10 -25.73
C PHE A 76 -8.60 -30.41 -26.46
N GLN A 77 -8.09 -30.33 -27.69
CA GLN A 77 -7.72 -31.52 -28.48
C GLN A 77 -6.57 -32.30 -27.84
N ALA A 78 -5.58 -31.62 -27.23
CA ALA A 78 -4.50 -32.27 -26.51
C ALA A 78 -4.99 -33.05 -25.27
N LEU A 79 -5.86 -32.46 -24.45
CA LEU A 79 -6.45 -33.12 -23.29
C LEU A 79 -7.38 -34.28 -23.68
N ARG A 80 -8.06 -34.15 -24.84
CA ARG A 80 -8.86 -35.22 -25.40
C ARG A 80 -8.01 -36.39 -25.90
N ALA A 81 -6.89 -36.11 -26.56
CA ALA A 81 -5.92 -37.13 -26.96
C ALA A 81 -5.31 -37.88 -25.76
N GLN A 82 -5.21 -37.21 -24.61
CA GLN A 82 -4.82 -37.82 -23.32
C GLN A 82 -5.96 -38.62 -22.65
N GLY A 83 -7.16 -38.64 -23.21
CA GLY A 83 -8.31 -39.38 -22.69
C GLY A 83 -9.04 -38.72 -21.53
N GLN A 84 -8.78 -37.43 -21.23
CA GLN A 84 -9.43 -36.72 -20.12
C GLN A 84 -10.91 -36.39 -20.40
N PHE A 85 -11.29 -36.26 -21.68
CA PHE A 85 -12.66 -35.99 -22.10
C PHE A 85 -13.15 -37.12 -23.00
N LYS A 86 -13.97 -38.02 -22.42
CA LYS A 86 -14.64 -39.11 -23.14
C LYS A 86 -16.02 -38.67 -23.65
N GLY A 87 -16.52 -39.34 -24.68
CA GLY A 87 -17.87 -39.10 -25.24
C GLY A 87 -17.90 -38.08 -26.38
N ASP A 88 -19.09 -37.51 -26.60
CA ASP A 88 -19.38 -36.57 -27.68
C ASP A 88 -18.54 -35.30 -27.55
N GLU A 89 -18.10 -34.75 -28.68
CA GLU A 89 -17.28 -33.52 -28.70
C GLU A 89 -17.95 -32.35 -27.97
N THR A 90 -19.28 -32.28 -28.05
CA THR A 90 -20.10 -31.25 -27.40
C THR A 90 -20.01 -31.34 -25.88
N SER A 91 -20.13 -32.54 -25.34
CA SER A 91 -20.04 -32.84 -23.90
C SER A 91 -18.63 -32.59 -23.38
N GLY A 92 -17.60 -33.02 -24.12
CA GLY A 92 -16.20 -32.79 -23.79
C GLY A 92 -15.84 -31.30 -23.78
N ARG A 93 -16.28 -30.53 -24.78
CA ARG A 93 -16.04 -29.08 -24.82
C ARG A 93 -16.73 -28.34 -23.68
N ARG A 94 -17.96 -28.74 -23.33
CA ARG A 94 -18.69 -28.17 -22.19
C ARG A 94 -17.96 -28.44 -20.87
N ALA A 95 -17.48 -29.68 -20.66
CA ALA A 95 -16.69 -30.05 -19.50
C ALA A 95 -15.38 -29.27 -19.42
N PHE A 96 -14.66 -29.14 -20.54
CA PHE A 96 -13.43 -28.35 -20.64
C PHE A 96 -13.65 -26.87 -20.26
N LEU A 97 -14.66 -26.22 -20.82
CA LEU A 97 -14.98 -24.82 -20.50
C LEU A 97 -15.42 -24.64 -19.05
N ASN A 98 -16.16 -25.59 -18.48
CA ASN A 98 -16.53 -25.58 -17.07
C ASN A 98 -15.30 -25.71 -16.16
N GLY A 99 -14.36 -26.60 -16.50
CA GLY A 99 -13.08 -26.75 -15.80
C GLY A 99 -12.27 -25.45 -15.81
N GLN A 100 -12.17 -24.79 -16.97
CA GLN A 100 -11.50 -23.50 -17.10
C GLN A 100 -12.17 -22.39 -16.28
N VAL A 101 -13.50 -22.32 -16.25
CA VAL A 101 -14.24 -21.37 -15.40
C VAL A 101 -13.99 -21.65 -13.91
N SER A 102 -14.03 -22.93 -13.50
CA SER A 102 -13.78 -23.35 -12.12
C SER A 102 -12.36 -23.00 -11.68
N TRP A 103 -11.36 -23.32 -12.48
CA TRP A 103 -9.97 -22.95 -12.23
C TRP A 103 -9.80 -21.44 -12.08
N ARG A 104 -10.40 -20.66 -13.00
CA ARG A 104 -10.33 -19.20 -12.94
C ARG A 104 -11.02 -18.63 -11.70
N ASN A 105 -12.15 -19.19 -11.28
CA ASN A 105 -12.84 -18.77 -10.06
C ASN A 105 -12.00 -19.09 -8.81
N ARG A 106 -11.33 -20.25 -8.79
CA ARG A 106 -10.37 -20.63 -7.73
C ARG A 106 -9.20 -19.66 -7.63
N VAL A 107 -8.58 -19.34 -8.76
CA VAL A 107 -7.46 -18.37 -8.82
C VAL A 107 -7.90 -16.97 -8.40
N ARG A 108 -9.16 -16.59 -8.68
CA ARG A 108 -9.72 -15.28 -8.32
C ARG A 108 -10.34 -15.23 -6.93
N GLY A 109 -10.40 -16.34 -6.19
CA GLY A 109 -11.03 -16.41 -4.87
C GLY A 109 -12.54 -16.17 -4.89
N VAL A 110 -13.22 -16.34 -6.03
CA VAL A 110 -14.69 -16.22 -6.11
C VAL A 110 -15.28 -17.52 -5.57
N LYS A 111 -15.90 -17.48 -4.39
CA LYS A 111 -16.64 -18.63 -3.83
C LYS A 111 -17.73 -19.04 -4.82
N ALA A 112 -17.75 -20.32 -5.21
CA ALA A 112 -18.94 -20.87 -5.85
C ALA A 112 -20.08 -20.79 -4.82
N SER A 113 -21.22 -20.19 -5.19
CA SER A 113 -22.38 -20.19 -4.31
C SER A 113 -22.74 -21.65 -3.99
N LYS A 114 -22.97 -21.95 -2.70
CA LYS A 114 -23.28 -23.30 -2.20
C LYS A 114 -24.44 -23.97 -2.96
N THR A 115 -25.30 -23.19 -3.61
CA THR A 115 -26.43 -23.64 -4.45
C THR A 115 -26.08 -24.47 -5.68
N LYS A 116 -24.81 -24.54 -6.14
CA LYS A 116 -24.45 -25.33 -7.33
C LYS A 116 -23.80 -26.69 -7.08
N HIS A 117 -23.37 -26.97 -5.84
CA HIS A 117 -22.66 -28.24 -5.57
C HIS A 117 -23.55 -29.48 -5.62
N LEU A 118 -24.88 -29.35 -5.44
CA LEU A 118 -25.79 -30.49 -5.60
C LEU A 118 -25.94 -30.95 -7.06
N ARG A 119 -25.66 -30.09 -8.04
CA ARG A 119 -25.90 -30.39 -9.47
C ARG A 119 -24.67 -30.89 -10.23
N GLU A 120 -23.47 -30.74 -9.65
CA GLU A 120 -22.21 -31.15 -10.30
C GLU A 120 -21.73 -32.54 -9.84
N ALA A 121 -22.19 -33.03 -8.69
CA ALA A 121 -21.89 -34.38 -8.23
C ALA A 121 -22.55 -35.46 -9.12
N SER A 122 -23.75 -35.21 -9.66
CA SER A 122 -24.46 -36.13 -10.55
C SER A 122 -23.86 -36.24 -11.96
N ALA A 123 -22.99 -35.32 -12.37
CA ALA A 123 -22.29 -35.39 -13.65
C ALA A 123 -20.96 -36.18 -13.58
N SER A 124 -20.54 -36.62 -12.39
CA SER A 124 -19.26 -37.32 -12.17
C SER A 124 -19.33 -38.84 -12.22
N GLY A 125 -20.49 -39.42 -12.53
CA GLY A 125 -20.60 -40.84 -12.89
C GLY A 125 -20.34 -41.85 -11.77
N LEU A 126 -20.52 -41.46 -10.51
CA LEU A 126 -20.74 -42.42 -9.42
C LEU A 126 -22.18 -42.26 -8.92
N ALA A 127 -23.06 -43.11 -9.42
CA ALA A 127 -24.43 -43.24 -8.95
C ALA A 127 -24.52 -44.49 -8.06
N SER A 128 -24.90 -44.30 -6.80
CA SER A 128 -25.58 -45.31 -5.99
C SER A 128 -26.82 -44.66 -5.39
N GLU A 129 -27.96 -45.11 -5.93
CA GLU A 129 -29.31 -45.24 -5.36
C GLU A 129 -29.98 -44.10 -4.56
N VAL A 130 -31.06 -43.60 -5.18
CA VAL A 130 -32.43 -43.35 -4.67
C VAL A 130 -32.59 -42.61 -3.34
N GLU A 131 -33.13 -41.39 -3.41
CA GLU A 131 -34.24 -40.92 -2.54
C GLU A 131 -35.17 -39.99 -3.37
N THR A 132 -36.46 -40.03 -3.04
CA THR A 132 -37.61 -39.58 -3.85
C THR A 132 -37.79 -38.06 -3.97
N PRO A 133 -38.48 -37.53 -5.00
CA PRO A 133 -38.53 -36.10 -5.32
C PRO A 133 -39.40 -35.22 -4.40
N GLU A 134 -40.17 -35.81 -3.47
CA GLU A 134 -41.20 -35.08 -2.71
C GLU A 134 -40.67 -34.46 -1.40
N GLU A 135 -39.59 -34.97 -0.80
CA GLU A 135 -38.99 -34.37 0.41
C GLU A 135 -38.05 -33.18 0.13
N LEU A 136 -37.65 -32.96 -1.13
CA LEU A 136 -36.78 -31.83 -1.51
C LEU A 136 -37.53 -30.51 -1.65
N VAL A 137 -38.84 -30.54 -1.88
CA VAL A 137 -39.63 -29.32 -2.14
C VAL A 137 -39.98 -28.59 -0.84
N GLU A 138 -40.10 -29.29 0.29
CA GLU A 138 -40.37 -28.66 1.59
C GLU A 138 -39.09 -28.10 2.25
N ALA A 139 -37.91 -28.68 1.96
CA ALA A 139 -36.63 -28.13 2.40
C ALA A 139 -36.18 -26.88 1.59
N GLU A 140 -36.72 -26.69 0.38
CA GLU A 140 -36.42 -25.51 -0.46
C GLU A 140 -37.20 -24.25 -0.04
N ALA A 141 -38.35 -24.39 0.62
CA ALA A 141 -39.19 -23.25 0.99
C ALA A 141 -38.75 -22.51 2.27
N GLU A 142 -38.04 -23.18 3.19
CA GLU A 142 -37.56 -22.56 4.43
C GLU A 142 -36.17 -21.90 4.30
N ALA A 143 -35.48 -22.10 3.18
CA ALA A 143 -34.11 -21.61 2.97
C ALA A 143 -34.01 -20.25 2.24
N GLU A 144 -35.13 -19.66 1.78
CA GLU A 144 -35.12 -18.44 0.95
C GLU A 144 -35.29 -17.11 1.71
N LEU A 145 -35.23 -17.09 3.05
CA LEU A 145 -35.43 -15.85 3.83
C LEU A 145 -34.32 -15.46 4.82
N GLU A 146 -33.11 -15.98 4.62
CA GLU A 146 -31.92 -15.37 5.22
C GLU A 146 -30.93 -15.00 4.13
N ASP A 147 -31.09 -13.80 3.58
CA ASP A 147 -30.03 -13.08 2.90
C ASP A 147 -28.88 -12.92 3.89
N GLY A 148 -28.02 -13.94 3.91
CA GLY A 148 -26.87 -14.06 4.78
C GLY A 148 -25.88 -12.94 4.49
N GLU A 149 -26.07 -11.81 5.18
CA GLU A 149 -24.97 -10.94 5.55
C GLU A 149 -23.98 -11.82 6.32
N VAL A 150 -22.95 -12.31 5.62
CA VAL A 150 -21.84 -13.01 6.26
C VAL A 150 -21.11 -11.96 7.08
N VAL A 151 -21.57 -11.78 8.32
CA VAL A 151 -20.82 -11.14 9.39
C VAL A 151 -19.59 -12.02 9.58
N VAL A 152 -18.52 -11.69 8.86
CA VAL A 152 -17.20 -12.29 9.08
C VAL A 152 -16.82 -11.86 10.49
N THR A 153 -17.07 -12.74 11.45
CA THR A 153 -16.61 -12.55 12.83
C THR A 153 -15.09 -12.44 12.80
N ASP A 154 -14.55 -11.50 13.57
CA ASP A 154 -13.10 -11.28 13.71
C ASP A 154 -12.47 -12.53 14.37
N GLY A 155 -12.18 -13.55 13.56
CA GLY A 155 -11.66 -14.84 14.05
C GLY A 155 -11.93 -16.02 13.13
N GLU A 156 -12.86 -15.93 12.18
CA GLU A 156 -13.05 -17.04 11.24
C GLU A 156 -11.84 -17.14 10.28
N VAL A 157 -11.09 -18.24 10.41
CA VAL A 157 -9.93 -18.52 9.57
C VAL A 157 -10.41 -18.89 8.17
N ILE A 158 -10.58 -17.88 7.32
CA ILE A 158 -10.93 -18.04 5.92
C ILE A 158 -9.65 -18.38 5.14
N GLY A 159 -9.32 -19.66 4.98
CA GLY A 159 -8.20 -20.07 4.11
C GLY A 159 -7.58 -21.43 4.37
N GLN A 160 -6.49 -21.70 3.65
CA GLN A 160 -5.66 -22.88 3.84
C GLN A 160 -4.82 -22.73 5.12
N ARG A 161 -4.82 -23.75 5.98
CA ARG A 161 -3.99 -23.78 7.19
C ARG A 161 -2.53 -23.98 6.80
N ILE A 162 -1.68 -23.05 7.25
CA ILE A 162 -0.22 -23.12 7.07
C ILE A 162 0.39 -23.36 8.44
N TYR A 163 0.86 -24.58 8.69
CA TYR A 163 1.39 -24.96 10.01
C TYR A 163 2.79 -24.40 10.28
N LEU A 164 3.61 -24.27 9.24
CA LEU A 164 5.03 -23.87 9.34
C LEU A 164 5.33 -22.75 8.34
N PRO A 165 4.94 -21.50 8.64
CA PRO A 165 5.16 -20.38 7.73
C PRO A 165 6.64 -19.98 7.69
N ASN A 166 7.28 -20.08 6.51
CA ASN A 166 8.61 -19.52 6.27
C ASN A 166 8.50 -18.09 5.73
N ILE A 167 7.98 -17.18 6.56
CA ILE A 167 7.84 -15.76 6.21
C ILE A 167 8.61 -14.88 7.17
N GLN A 168 9.16 -13.79 6.65
CA GLN A 168 9.85 -12.78 7.44
C GLN A 168 9.10 -11.47 7.32
N ILE A 169 8.62 -10.97 8.46
CA ILE A 169 7.97 -9.66 8.57
C ILE A 169 8.88 -8.77 9.41
N ARG A 170 9.05 -7.53 8.98
CA ARG A 170 9.90 -6.57 9.69
C ARG A 170 9.08 -5.37 10.11
N LEU A 171 9.00 -5.12 11.41
CA LEU A 171 8.50 -3.86 11.95
C LEU A 171 9.44 -2.72 11.52
N MET A 172 8.87 -1.63 11.04
CA MET A 172 9.56 -0.43 10.59
C MET A 172 9.01 0.77 11.35
N ARG A 173 9.88 1.71 11.73
CA ARG A 173 9.44 2.99 12.27
C ARG A 173 8.52 3.71 11.28
N ASN A 174 7.43 4.24 11.79
CA ASN A 174 6.54 5.06 10.98
C ASN A 174 7.27 6.35 10.58
N HIS A 175 6.97 6.83 9.39
CA HIS A 175 7.47 8.12 8.96
C HIS A 175 6.49 9.21 9.39
N THR A 176 6.90 10.03 10.33
CA THR A 176 6.20 11.26 10.70
C THR A 176 6.82 12.44 9.95
N PRO A 177 6.04 13.21 9.17
CA PRO A 177 6.51 14.46 8.60
C PRO A 177 6.97 15.43 9.71
N PRO A 178 7.96 16.30 9.42
CA PRO A 178 8.41 17.27 10.41
C PRO A 178 7.27 18.24 10.76
N GLY A 179 6.89 18.28 12.04
CA GLY A 179 5.83 19.16 12.57
C GLY A 179 4.51 18.45 12.88
N ASP A 180 4.33 17.20 12.40
CA ASP A 180 3.16 16.39 12.74
C ASP A 180 3.45 15.52 13.97
N ALA A 181 2.42 15.22 14.76
CA ALA A 181 2.52 14.30 15.90
C ALA A 181 2.63 12.85 15.43
N TYR A 182 3.37 12.02 16.17
CA TYR A 182 3.44 10.59 15.92
C TYR A 182 2.09 9.92 16.22
N ASP A 183 1.63 9.03 15.32
CA ASP A 183 0.41 8.25 15.52
C ASP A 183 0.76 6.87 16.12
N PRO A 184 0.41 6.62 17.41
CA PRO A 184 0.74 5.37 18.08
C PRO A 184 -0.18 4.22 17.68
N ASN A 185 -1.34 4.49 17.10
CA ASN A 185 -2.29 3.44 16.70
C ASN A 185 -1.99 2.87 15.32
N VAL A 186 -0.86 3.27 14.72
CA VAL A 186 -0.44 2.80 13.41
C VAL A 186 0.91 2.10 13.54
N ALA A 187 1.06 0.97 12.86
CA ALA A 187 2.33 0.28 12.73
C ALA A 187 2.64 -0.01 11.26
N THR A 188 3.89 0.17 10.86
CA THR A 188 4.34 -0.11 9.49
C THR A 188 5.22 -1.35 9.46
N PHE A 189 4.88 -2.29 8.57
CA PHE A 189 5.64 -3.51 8.34
C PHE A 189 6.18 -3.57 6.92
N ARG A 190 7.35 -4.20 6.75
CA ARG A 190 7.79 -4.74 5.45
C ARG A 190 7.46 -6.21 5.40
N ILE A 191 6.73 -6.60 4.35
CA ILE A 191 6.23 -7.95 4.15
C ILE A 191 6.71 -8.53 2.80
N PRO A 192 6.70 -9.86 2.63
CA PRO A 192 6.94 -10.50 1.34
C PRO A 192 5.95 -10.02 0.28
N GLN A 193 6.39 -9.94 -0.98
CA GLN A 193 5.52 -9.48 -2.07
C GLN A 193 4.37 -10.44 -2.38
N SER A 194 4.51 -11.73 -2.05
CA SER A 194 3.46 -12.74 -2.20
C SER A 194 2.37 -12.62 -1.13
N MET A 195 2.66 -12.02 0.03
CA MET A 195 1.74 -11.97 1.17
C MET A 195 0.57 -11.03 0.92
N THR A 196 -0.64 -11.47 1.23
CA THR A 196 -1.87 -10.68 1.09
C THR A 196 -2.29 -10.00 2.40
N LYS A 197 -3.33 -9.16 2.36
CA LYS A 197 -3.85 -8.47 3.56
C LYS A 197 -4.49 -9.44 4.55
N THR A 198 -5.21 -10.44 4.05
CA THR A 198 -5.86 -11.48 4.86
C THR A 198 -4.81 -12.37 5.52
N ASP A 199 -3.76 -12.75 4.79
CA ASP A 199 -2.64 -13.53 5.35
C ASP A 199 -1.96 -12.76 6.48
N LEU A 200 -1.76 -11.44 6.30
CA LEU A 200 -1.13 -10.61 7.33
C LEU A 200 -2.00 -10.47 8.58
N ARG A 201 -3.31 -10.24 8.40
CA ARG A 201 -4.26 -10.21 9.51
C ARG A 201 -4.23 -11.51 10.30
N GLY A 202 -4.36 -12.65 9.61
CA GLY A 202 -4.34 -13.97 10.23
C GLY A 202 -3.01 -14.27 10.91
N TYR A 203 -1.88 -13.88 10.31
CA TYR A 203 -0.55 -14.07 10.89
C TYR A 203 -0.33 -13.23 12.16
N LEU A 204 -0.70 -11.95 12.14
CA LEU A 204 -0.54 -11.08 13.31
C LEU A 204 -1.43 -11.51 14.48
N SER A 205 -2.67 -11.92 14.20
CA SER A 205 -3.57 -12.47 15.22
C SER A 205 -3.09 -13.83 15.75
N ALA A 206 -2.73 -14.78 14.88
CA ALA A 206 -2.39 -16.13 15.33
C ALA A 206 -1.00 -16.26 15.99
N VAL A 207 -0.02 -15.45 15.57
CA VAL A 207 1.37 -15.56 16.05
C VAL A 207 1.69 -14.55 17.16
N TYR A 208 1.15 -13.33 17.05
CA TYR A 208 1.47 -12.24 17.99
C TYR A 208 0.30 -11.83 18.87
N ASP A 209 -0.86 -12.48 18.73
CA ASP A 209 -2.11 -12.11 19.40
C ASP A 209 -2.43 -10.61 19.26
N LEU A 210 -2.16 -10.07 18.06
CA LEU A 210 -2.28 -8.64 17.78
C LEU A 210 -3.58 -8.36 17.00
N PRO A 211 -4.63 -7.84 17.66
CA PRO A 211 -5.83 -7.39 16.98
C PRO A 211 -5.55 -6.17 16.10
N VAL A 212 -6.03 -6.22 14.85
CA VAL A 212 -5.78 -5.18 13.84
C VAL A 212 -7.09 -4.65 13.27
N THR A 213 -7.25 -3.33 13.26
CA THR A 213 -8.47 -2.66 12.80
C THR A 213 -8.51 -2.60 11.27
N PHE A 214 -7.45 -2.09 10.65
CA PHE A 214 -7.34 -2.00 9.19
C PHE A 214 -5.94 -2.33 8.69
N ILE A 215 -5.85 -2.75 7.43
CA ILE A 215 -4.58 -3.00 6.75
C ILE A 215 -4.58 -2.34 5.38
N ARG A 216 -3.62 -1.45 5.15
CA ARG A 216 -3.29 -0.87 3.84
C ARG A 216 -1.95 -1.43 3.37
N THR A 217 -1.85 -1.77 2.09
CA THR A 217 -0.63 -2.35 1.53
C THR A 217 -0.23 -1.66 0.25
N ASP A 218 1.05 -1.31 0.16
CA ASP A 218 1.64 -0.63 -0.99
C ASP A 218 2.83 -1.44 -1.51
N ASN A 219 2.97 -1.60 -2.83
CA ASN A 219 4.13 -2.23 -3.42
C ASN A 219 5.12 -1.18 -3.90
N TYR A 220 6.28 -1.08 -3.25
CA TYR A 220 7.34 -0.17 -3.61
C TYR A 220 8.27 -0.79 -4.65
N ILE A 221 8.26 -0.23 -5.84
CA ILE A 221 9.16 -0.61 -6.92
C ILE A 221 10.47 0.18 -6.81
N ALA A 222 11.59 -0.53 -6.73
CA ALA A 222 12.90 0.09 -6.72
C ALA A 222 13.18 0.81 -8.05
N PRO A 223 13.85 1.99 -8.02
CA PRO A 223 14.25 2.67 -9.24
C PRO A 223 15.23 1.82 -10.05
N LEU A 224 15.13 1.95 -11.37
CA LEU A 224 16.10 1.37 -12.30
C LEU A 224 17.40 2.19 -12.24
N ALA A 225 18.54 1.51 -12.16
CA ALA A 225 19.85 2.13 -12.20
C ALA A 225 20.78 1.35 -13.13
N ARG A 226 21.73 2.05 -13.73
CA ARG A 226 22.81 1.40 -14.47
C ARG A 226 23.83 0.86 -13.48
N GLN A 227 24.24 -0.38 -13.68
CA GLN A 227 25.34 -0.94 -12.90
C GLN A 227 26.62 -0.13 -13.18
N PRO A 228 27.41 0.22 -12.15
CA PRO A 228 28.72 0.82 -12.37
C PRO A 228 29.56 -0.14 -13.23
N GLY A 229 30.14 0.37 -14.33
CA GLY A 229 30.85 -0.44 -15.32
C GLY A 229 30.08 -0.71 -16.64
N GLY A 230 28.92 -0.08 -16.86
CA GLY A 230 28.41 0.17 -18.22
C GLY A 230 27.53 -0.89 -18.89
N GLY A 231 27.19 -2.01 -18.25
CA GLY A 231 26.54 -3.11 -19.00
C GLY A 231 25.00 -3.12 -19.01
N GLN A 232 24.35 -3.02 -17.85
CA GLN A 232 22.93 -3.36 -17.74
C GLN A 232 22.15 -2.41 -16.82
N VAL A 233 20.96 -2.02 -17.27
CA VAL A 233 19.95 -1.37 -16.43
C VAL A 233 19.30 -2.45 -15.58
N ARG A 234 19.53 -2.42 -14.27
CA ARG A 234 18.90 -3.32 -13.30
C ARG A 234 18.21 -2.49 -12.22
N ARG A 235 17.20 -3.06 -11.57
CA ARG A 235 16.63 -2.43 -10.37
C ARG A 235 17.71 -2.36 -9.29
N LYS A 236 17.79 -1.24 -8.56
CA LYS A 236 18.73 -1.12 -7.45
C LYS A 236 18.47 -2.24 -6.43
N ALA A 237 19.56 -2.88 -6.02
CA ALA A 237 19.56 -3.86 -4.93
C ALA A 237 19.97 -3.19 -3.60
N GLY A 238 19.91 -3.93 -2.49
CA GLY A 238 20.34 -3.45 -1.18
C GLY A 238 19.31 -2.56 -0.47
N SER A 239 19.75 -1.39 0.01
CA SER A 239 18.91 -0.47 0.81
C SER A 239 17.69 0.05 0.04
N VAL A 240 17.79 0.15 -1.29
CA VAL A 240 16.72 0.61 -2.19
C VAL A 240 16.13 -0.57 -2.96
N LYS A 241 15.85 -1.68 -2.26
CA LYS A 241 15.22 -2.86 -2.88
C LYS A 241 13.72 -2.67 -3.07
N THR A 242 13.13 -3.50 -3.93
CA THR A 242 11.67 -3.59 -4.07
C THR A 242 11.10 -4.29 -2.83
N TYR A 243 10.07 -3.72 -2.21
CA TYR A 243 9.43 -4.31 -1.03
C TYR A 243 7.94 -3.98 -1.01
N LYS A 244 7.16 -4.82 -0.33
CA LYS A 244 5.77 -4.50 -0.01
C LYS A 244 5.73 -3.91 1.40
N ARG A 245 5.08 -2.76 1.53
CA ARG A 245 4.81 -2.09 2.81
C ARG A 245 3.38 -2.42 3.22
N ALA A 246 3.18 -2.73 4.49
CA ALA A 246 1.86 -2.81 5.10
C ALA A 246 1.77 -1.77 6.21
N VAL A 247 0.76 -0.90 6.15
CA VAL A 247 0.39 0.02 7.22
C VAL A 247 -0.82 -0.59 7.91
N VAL A 248 -0.68 -0.85 9.21
CA VAL A 248 -1.63 -1.59 10.02
C VAL A 248 -2.16 -0.66 11.10
N GLY A 249 -3.48 -0.60 11.26
CA GLY A 249 -4.11 0.04 12.41
C GLY A 249 -4.17 -0.95 13.57
N LEU A 250 -3.61 -0.56 14.70
CA LEU A 250 -3.63 -1.30 15.96
C LEU A 250 -4.90 -0.92 16.74
N SER A 251 -5.41 -1.84 17.56
CA SER A 251 -6.43 -1.50 18.57
C SER A 251 -5.81 -0.78 19.78
N GLU A 252 -4.59 -1.17 20.15
CA GLU A 252 -3.85 -0.60 21.27
C GLU A 252 -2.70 0.28 20.78
N PRO A 253 -2.44 1.44 21.43
CA PRO A 253 -1.36 2.33 21.04
C PRO A 253 0.01 1.70 21.29
N PHE A 254 0.94 1.88 20.35
CA PHE A 254 2.30 1.39 20.44
C PHE A 254 3.33 2.50 20.22
N HIS A 255 4.19 2.68 21.21
CA HIS A 255 5.37 3.55 21.13
C HIS A 255 6.65 2.73 21.04
N TYR A 256 7.62 3.26 20.29
CA TYR A 256 8.94 2.66 20.26
C TYR A 256 9.67 2.92 21.59
N PRO A 257 10.51 1.99 22.06
CA PRO A 257 11.22 2.15 23.33
C PRO A 257 12.20 3.33 23.34
N ASP A 258 12.56 3.85 22.17
CA ASP A 258 13.42 5.03 22.02
C ASP A 258 12.67 6.30 21.60
N ASP A 259 11.34 6.28 21.68
CA ASP A 259 10.51 7.45 21.44
C ASP A 259 10.68 8.48 22.56
N ILE A 260 11.27 9.62 22.23
CA ILE A 260 11.66 10.65 23.20
C ILE A 260 10.42 11.33 23.78
N ASP A 261 9.40 11.58 22.96
CA ASP A 261 8.18 12.27 23.38
C ASP A 261 7.41 11.47 24.43
N GLU A 262 7.36 10.15 24.25
CA GLU A 262 6.76 9.23 25.21
C GLU A 262 7.58 9.15 26.50
N LEU A 263 8.91 9.15 26.42
CA LEU A 263 9.76 9.19 27.63
C LEU A 263 9.53 10.47 28.45
N TYR A 264 9.30 11.62 27.80
CA TYR A 264 8.89 12.84 28.48
C TYR A 264 7.47 12.73 29.08
N ALA A 265 6.54 12.06 28.41
CA ALA A 265 5.20 11.82 28.95
C ALA A 265 5.26 10.90 30.19
N GLN A 266 6.03 9.82 30.13
CA GLN A 266 6.23 8.88 31.23
C GLN A 266 6.92 9.54 32.42
N GLY A 267 7.96 10.35 32.18
CA GLY A 267 8.64 11.10 33.25
C GLY A 267 7.68 12.04 33.99
N ARG A 268 6.78 12.71 33.26
CA ARG A 268 5.72 13.53 33.86
C ARG A 268 4.70 12.72 34.62
N ALA A 269 4.24 11.58 34.07
CA ALA A 269 3.28 10.70 34.74
C ALA A 269 3.83 10.10 36.04
N MET A 270 5.12 9.79 36.08
CA MET A 270 5.81 9.26 37.27
C MET A 270 6.25 10.35 38.27
N GLY A 271 6.10 11.64 37.93
CA GLY A 271 6.54 12.75 38.78
C GLY A 271 8.05 13.04 38.74
N LEU A 272 8.81 12.43 37.83
CA LEU A 272 10.24 12.72 37.59
C LEU A 272 10.46 13.94 36.67
N GLY A 273 9.38 14.50 36.10
CA GLY A 273 9.46 15.60 35.15
C GLY A 273 10.17 15.19 33.85
N ASP A 274 11.07 16.05 33.38
CA ASP A 274 11.75 15.88 32.08
C ASP A 274 13.02 15.01 32.15
N ALA A 275 13.33 14.41 33.30
CA ALA A 275 14.60 13.74 33.54
C ALA A 275 14.84 12.56 32.59
N LEU A 276 13.81 11.73 32.34
CA LEU A 276 13.94 10.53 31.50
C LEU A 276 14.24 10.87 30.03
N GLY A 277 13.54 11.86 29.46
CA GLY A 277 13.78 12.31 28.10
C GLY A 277 15.19 12.91 27.94
N LYS A 278 15.62 13.75 28.90
CA LYS A 278 16.96 14.35 28.90
C LYS A 278 18.08 13.32 29.00
N GLN A 279 17.96 12.35 29.91
CA GLN A 279 18.94 11.26 30.02
C GLN A 279 19.06 10.48 28.71
N ARG A 280 17.95 10.28 28.00
CA ARG A 280 17.96 9.61 26.71
C ARG A 280 18.63 10.46 25.63
N GLU A 281 18.35 11.76 25.59
CA GLU A 281 18.99 12.71 24.67
C GLU A 281 20.50 12.81 24.91
N GLU A 282 20.93 12.92 26.16
CA GLU A 282 22.35 12.91 26.57
C GLU A 282 23.03 11.62 26.11
N TRP A 283 22.41 10.47 26.38
CA TRP A 283 22.93 9.18 25.91
C TRP A 283 23.04 9.11 24.38
N LEU A 284 22.06 9.66 23.65
CA LEU A 284 22.11 9.71 22.18
C LEU A 284 23.24 10.62 21.68
N GLU A 285 23.47 11.75 22.33
CA GLU A 285 24.57 12.65 21.97
C GLU A 285 25.94 12.02 22.27
N ASP A 286 26.10 11.38 23.41
CA ASP A 286 27.35 10.73 23.79
C ASP A 286 27.72 9.56 22.86
N ASN A 287 26.74 8.73 22.49
CA ASN A 287 26.98 7.55 21.67
C ASN A 287 27.03 7.83 20.15
N PHE A 288 26.22 8.79 19.67
CA PHE A 288 26.03 9.01 18.24
C PHE A 288 26.40 10.42 17.76
N MET A 289 26.73 11.35 18.66
CA MET A 289 27.07 12.75 18.36
C MET A 289 26.04 13.39 17.41
N VAL A 290 24.76 13.27 17.75
CA VAL A 290 23.62 13.62 16.88
C VAL A 290 23.65 15.10 16.49
N GLU A 291 23.88 16.00 17.44
CA GLU A 291 24.00 17.43 17.22
C GLU A 291 25.25 17.78 16.40
N ARG A 292 26.39 17.16 16.73
CA ARG A 292 27.63 17.33 15.95
C ARG A 292 27.43 16.89 14.50
N MET A 293 26.70 15.81 14.26
CA MET A 293 26.39 15.33 12.91
C MET A 293 25.37 16.23 12.20
N LYS A 294 24.37 16.76 12.90
CA LYS A 294 23.42 17.75 12.36
C LYS A 294 24.15 19.03 11.93
N THR A 295 25.01 19.58 12.79
CA THR A 295 25.83 20.77 12.50
C THR A 295 26.81 20.51 11.37
N TYR A 296 27.50 19.37 11.38
CA TYR A 296 28.39 18.95 10.30
C TYR A 296 27.64 18.84 8.98
N ARG A 297 26.48 18.14 8.93
CA ARG A 297 25.66 18.00 7.73
C ARG A 297 25.17 19.36 7.22
N LYS A 298 24.71 20.24 8.11
CA LYS A 298 24.30 21.61 7.75
C LYS A 298 25.47 22.41 7.16
N SER A 299 26.66 22.29 7.75
CA SER A 299 27.87 22.94 7.24
C SER A 299 28.32 22.36 5.88
N ALA A 300 28.24 21.05 5.70
CA ALA A 300 28.57 20.36 4.45
C ALA A 300 27.57 20.72 3.34
N LEU A 301 26.28 20.75 3.67
CA LEU A 301 25.22 21.18 2.76
C LEU A 301 25.40 22.64 2.34
N MET A 302 25.77 23.52 3.28
CA MET A 302 26.13 24.91 2.98
C MET A 302 27.34 25.01 2.06
N LYS A 303 28.39 24.21 2.28
CA LYS A 303 29.55 24.12 1.38
C LYS A 303 29.16 23.63 -0.02
N PHE A 304 28.21 22.71 -0.13
CA PHE A 304 27.72 22.22 -1.42
C PHE A 304 26.95 23.30 -2.19
N TYR A 305 25.97 23.96 -1.55
CA TYR A 305 25.14 24.97 -2.22
C TYR A 305 25.86 26.30 -2.49
N LYS A 306 26.70 26.77 -1.56
CA LYS A 306 27.44 28.04 -1.73
C LYS A 306 28.81 27.85 -2.42
N GLY A 307 29.17 26.61 -2.74
CA GLY A 307 30.47 26.23 -3.28
C GLY A 307 31.57 26.14 -2.22
N TYR A 308 32.62 25.39 -2.54
CA TYR A 308 33.79 25.16 -1.67
C TYR A 308 34.62 26.44 -1.41
N ARG A 309 34.29 27.56 -2.09
CA ARG A 309 34.89 28.89 -1.86
C ARG A 309 34.37 29.55 -0.59
N TRP A 310 34.21 28.80 0.48
CA TRP A 310 33.92 29.37 1.79
C TRP A 310 35.22 30.00 2.31
N ARG A 311 35.42 31.24 1.85
CA ARG A 311 36.32 32.32 2.26
C ARG A 311 37.44 31.88 3.22
N SER A 312 38.67 31.86 2.71
CA SER A 312 39.86 31.73 3.55
C SER A 312 39.85 32.85 4.61
N LYS A 313 40.49 32.58 5.75
CA LYS A 313 40.71 33.55 6.86
C LYS A 313 41.39 34.85 6.38
N THR A 314 41.97 34.84 5.18
CA THR A 314 42.75 35.91 4.54
C THR A 314 41.97 36.83 3.60
N HIS A 315 40.71 36.54 3.26
CA HIS A 315 39.92 37.49 2.46
C HIS A 315 39.24 38.52 3.36
N ASP A 316 39.34 39.80 2.96
CA ASP A 316 38.71 40.98 3.57
C ASP A 316 37.21 40.77 3.75
N ASN A 317 36.83 40.24 4.91
CA ASN A 317 35.44 40.08 5.30
C ASN A 317 35.09 41.23 6.23
N GLU A 318 33.97 41.87 5.96
CA GLU A 318 33.39 42.93 6.81
C GLU A 318 33.32 42.50 8.29
N GLY A 319 33.05 41.23 8.58
CA GLY A 319 33.06 40.71 9.96
C GLY A 319 34.46 40.57 10.59
N ASN A 320 35.52 40.29 9.81
CA ASN A 320 36.89 40.31 10.32
C ASN A 320 37.36 41.76 10.48
N ILE A 321 37.04 42.63 9.52
CA ILE A 321 37.30 44.08 9.60
C ILE A 321 36.60 44.66 10.83
N MET A 322 35.32 44.31 11.08
CA MET A 322 34.59 44.76 12.27
C MET A 322 35.21 44.22 13.57
N ARG A 323 35.63 42.94 13.61
CA ARG A 323 36.36 42.40 14.77
C ARG A 323 37.67 43.14 15.02
N GLU A 324 38.40 43.49 13.97
CA GLU A 324 39.65 44.23 14.07
C GLU A 324 39.44 45.70 14.45
N ILE A 325 38.38 46.34 13.94
CA ILE A 325 37.93 47.68 14.36
C ILE A 325 37.55 47.67 15.84
N MET A 326 36.77 46.69 16.30
CA MET A 326 36.42 46.56 17.72
C MET A 326 37.66 46.36 18.58
N ARG A 327 38.61 45.52 18.15
CA ARG A 327 39.88 45.34 18.87
C ARG A 327 40.68 46.65 18.97
N LYS A 328 40.87 47.35 17.86
CA LYS A 328 41.56 48.66 17.82
C LYS A 328 40.85 49.73 18.66
N ARG A 329 39.51 49.69 18.70
CA ARG A 329 38.73 50.60 19.53
C ARG A 329 38.94 50.32 21.02
N GLY A 330 38.95 49.05 21.43
CA GLY A 330 39.29 48.65 22.80
C GLY A 330 40.69 49.11 23.21
N GLU A 331 41.71 48.81 22.39
CA GLU A 331 43.10 49.25 22.63
C GLU A 331 43.20 50.78 22.77
N LYS A 332 42.44 51.53 21.94
CA LYS A 332 42.39 53.00 22.02
C LYS A 332 41.71 53.51 23.29
N GLU A 333 40.60 52.89 23.69
CA GLU A 333 39.88 53.24 24.91
C GLU A 333 40.73 52.96 26.16
N GLU A 334 41.49 51.85 26.18
CA GLU A 334 42.46 51.53 27.24
C GLU A 334 43.61 52.56 27.28
N ALA A 335 44.24 52.87 26.15
CA ALA A 335 45.31 53.86 26.10
C ALA A 335 44.85 55.27 26.53
N LEU A 336 43.63 55.67 26.17
CA LEU A 336 43.04 56.93 26.62
C LEU A 336 42.81 56.93 28.14
N ARG A 337 42.38 55.80 28.70
CA ARG A 337 42.18 55.64 30.15
C ARG A 337 43.50 55.77 30.89
N GLU A 338 44.56 55.11 30.44
CA GLU A 338 45.90 55.22 31.03
C GLU A 338 46.46 56.66 30.93
N ALA A 339 46.28 57.32 29.79
CA ALA A 339 46.69 58.71 29.61
C ALA A 339 45.96 59.65 30.57
N ALA A 340 44.64 59.48 30.73
CA ALA A 340 43.84 60.24 31.68
C ALA A 340 44.30 60.01 33.13
N GLU A 341 44.64 58.78 33.51
CA GLU A 341 45.20 58.45 34.82
C GLU A 341 46.60 59.06 35.03
N SER A 342 47.42 59.14 33.98
CA SER A 342 48.75 59.78 34.07
C SER A 342 48.67 61.30 34.23
N LEU A 343 47.66 61.93 33.59
CA LEU A 343 47.38 63.36 33.71
C LEU A 343 46.80 63.69 35.08
N SER A 344 45.89 62.87 35.60
CA SER A 344 45.32 63.07 36.94
C SER A 344 46.35 62.93 38.06
N LYS A 345 47.41 62.12 37.85
CA LYS A 345 48.55 62.01 38.79
C LYS A 345 49.56 63.15 38.70
N ARG A 346 49.52 63.97 37.65
CA ARG A 346 50.42 65.12 37.45
C ARG A 346 49.87 66.44 37.99
N VAL A 347 48.57 66.51 38.27
CA VAL A 347 47.89 67.59 38.99
C VAL A 347 47.91 67.24 40.47
#